data_AF-A0A5C3PT70-F1
#
_entry.id   AF-A0A5C3PT70-F1
#
_cell.length_a   1.000
_cell.length_b   1.000
_cell.length_c   1.000
_cell.angle_alpha   90.00
_cell.angle_beta   90.00
_cell.angle_gamma   90.00
#
_symmetry.space_group_name_H-M   'P 1'
#
loop_
_entity.id
_entity.type
_entity.pdbx_description
1 polymer ?
#
loop_
_entity_poly.entity_id
_entity_poly.type
_entity_poly.pdbx_seq_one_letter_code
_entity_poly.pdbx_strand_id
1 'polypeptide(L)'
;MSLRKKPQTLYNSFDEEWDLRQAFRRRIDRDILEGNSPKVAIESLKTVLRLTRNILAHPEEEKYRRFKINNDHIKSKIVEPKGTMKLVMDLGFHIKAENFESYVVFTGKRYSELRVGSSIMEEILEREIKKQEEEESRREREKVELEAYKQKLHDQFLDDRQSVSARLQRERHLPPEKGIPARKDGPKIANIATIYGCSPT
;
A
#
# COMPACT_ATOMS: atom_id res chain seq x y z
N MET A 1 -47.18 30.76 23.23
CA MET A 1 -46.05 30.68 22.27
C MET A 1 -46.05 29.30 21.64
N SER A 2 -46.34 29.21 20.34
CA SER A 2 -46.50 27.93 19.62
C SER A 2 -45.14 27.41 19.13
N LEU A 3 -44.70 26.27 19.67
CA LEU A 3 -43.54 25.52 19.18
C LEU A 3 -43.91 24.87 17.84
N ARG A 4 -43.61 25.55 16.73
CA ARG A 4 -43.65 24.92 15.39
C ARG A 4 -42.62 23.79 15.38
N LYS A 5 -43.07 22.55 15.53
CA LYS A 5 -42.28 21.36 15.17
C LYS A 5 -41.86 21.54 13.70
N LYS A 6 -40.55 21.53 13.44
CA LYS A 6 -40.02 21.53 12.07
C LYS A 6 -40.61 20.32 11.34
N PRO A 7 -41.07 20.45 10.08
CA PRO A 7 -41.56 19.30 9.33
C PRO A 7 -40.40 18.29 9.22
N GLN A 8 -40.57 17.12 9.84
CA GLN A 8 -39.71 15.97 9.57
C GLN A 8 -39.99 15.56 8.12
N THR A 9 -39.01 15.74 7.25
CA THR A 9 -39.04 15.23 5.88
C THR A 9 -39.04 13.71 5.94
N LEU A 10 -40.23 13.10 5.87
CA LEU A 10 -40.43 11.64 5.94
C LEU A 10 -40.14 10.93 4.61
N TYR A 11 -39.76 11.65 3.56
CA TYR A 11 -39.47 11.09 2.25
C TYR A 11 -38.20 11.73 1.68
N ASN A 12 -37.04 11.16 2.02
CA ASN A 12 -35.89 11.25 1.12
C ASN A 12 -36.19 10.26 -0.01
N SER A 13 -36.22 10.73 -1.26
CA SER A 13 -36.28 9.80 -2.39
C SER A 13 -35.11 8.83 -2.25
N PHE A 14 -35.40 7.53 -2.12
CA PHE A 14 -34.40 6.47 -1.98
C PHE A 14 -33.31 6.56 -3.08
N ASP A 15 -33.69 7.13 -4.23
CA ASP A 15 -32.82 7.34 -5.39
C ASP A 15 -31.80 8.49 -5.20
N GLU A 16 -32.15 9.57 -4.49
CA GLU A 16 -31.24 10.72 -4.31
C GLU A 16 -30.00 10.36 -3.48
N GLU A 17 -30.16 9.52 -2.45
CA GLU A 17 -29.03 9.03 -1.68
C GLU A 17 -28.21 8.01 -2.47
N TRP A 18 -28.84 7.23 -3.35
CA TRP A 18 -28.15 6.27 -4.20
C TRP A 18 -27.22 6.97 -5.21
N ASP A 19 -27.73 7.97 -5.94
CA ASP A 19 -26.94 8.73 -6.90
C ASP A 19 -25.77 9.44 -6.21
N LEU A 20 -26.01 10.04 -5.05
CA LEU A 20 -24.98 10.71 -4.25
C LEU A 20 -23.91 9.72 -3.77
N ARG A 21 -24.30 8.54 -3.29
CA ARG A 21 -23.37 7.46 -2.91
C ARG A 21 -22.50 7.04 -4.09
N GLN A 22 -23.10 6.84 -5.25
CA GLN A 22 -22.36 6.46 -6.46
C GLN A 22 -21.41 7.56 -6.93
N ALA A 23 -21.83 8.83 -6.85
CA ALA A 23 -20.97 9.96 -7.15
C ALA A 23 -19.74 10.01 -6.23
N PHE A 24 -19.93 9.83 -4.92
CA PHE A 24 -18.82 9.77 -3.96
C PHE A 24 -17.89 8.58 -4.22
N ARG A 25 -18.44 7.38 -4.46
CA ARG A 25 -17.62 6.20 -4.81
C ARG A 25 -16.75 6.46 -6.04
N ARG A 26 -17.36 6.90 -7.14
CA ARG A 26 -16.62 7.21 -8.39
C ARG A 26 -15.55 8.26 -8.16
N ARG A 27 -15.82 9.29 -7.36
CA ARG A 27 -14.84 10.33 -7.05
C ARG A 27 -13.68 9.77 -6.24
N ILE A 28 -13.96 9.00 -5.20
CA ILE A 28 -12.92 8.43 -4.34
C ILE A 28 -12.06 7.44 -5.11
N ASP A 29 -12.69 6.49 -5.81
CA ASP A 29 -11.97 5.46 -6.57
C ASP A 29 -11.10 6.09 -7.67
N ARG A 30 -11.69 6.95 -8.51
CA ARG A 30 -10.98 7.53 -9.68
C ARG A 30 -10.03 8.66 -9.32
N ASP A 31 -10.48 9.64 -8.53
CA ASP A 31 -9.72 10.87 -8.35
C ASP A 31 -8.70 10.77 -7.19
N ILE A 32 -8.92 9.86 -6.22
CA ILE A 32 -8.07 9.73 -5.01
C ILE A 32 -7.28 8.42 -5.02
N LEU A 33 -7.93 7.25 -5.12
CA LEU A 33 -7.25 5.95 -5.01
C LEU A 33 -6.35 5.67 -6.22
N GLU A 34 -6.82 5.89 -7.44
CA GLU A 34 -5.99 5.72 -8.66
C GLU A 34 -4.91 6.82 -8.80
N GLY A 35 -5.18 8.01 -8.26
CA GLY A 35 -4.32 9.19 -8.44
C GLY A 35 -3.13 9.29 -7.48
N ASN A 36 -3.12 8.53 -6.38
CA ASN A 36 -2.14 8.65 -5.30
C ASN A 36 -1.62 7.26 -4.87
N SER A 37 -0.54 7.22 -4.08
CA SER A 37 -0.12 5.96 -3.46
C SER A 37 -1.15 5.49 -2.42
N PRO A 38 -1.33 4.17 -2.21
CA PRO A 38 -2.35 3.66 -1.30
C PRO A 38 -2.23 4.24 0.12
N LYS A 39 -1.01 4.37 0.64
CA LYS A 39 -0.74 4.94 1.96
C LYS A 39 -1.21 6.40 2.07
N VAL A 40 -0.86 7.23 1.08
CA VAL A 40 -1.26 8.65 1.07
C VAL A 40 -2.78 8.77 0.95
N ALA A 41 -3.40 7.99 0.05
CA ALA A 41 -4.84 8.02 -0.14
C ALA A 41 -5.61 7.64 1.13
N ILE A 42 -5.18 6.58 1.83
CA ILE A 42 -5.79 6.14 3.09
C ILE A 42 -5.66 7.22 4.17
N GLU A 43 -4.49 7.84 4.32
CA GLU A 43 -4.29 8.90 5.30
C GLU A 43 -5.12 10.16 5.00
N SER A 44 -5.23 10.54 3.73
CA SER A 44 -6.09 11.62 3.26
C SER A 44 -7.55 11.36 3.60
N LEU A 45 -8.07 10.18 3.22
CA LEU A 45 -9.46 9.80 3.48
C LEU A 45 -9.75 9.72 4.99
N LYS A 46 -8.83 9.19 5.81
CA LYS A 46 -8.95 9.19 7.28
C LYS A 46 -9.06 10.61 7.84
N THR A 47 -8.27 11.55 7.30
CA THR A 47 -8.28 12.94 7.74
C THR A 47 -9.60 13.62 7.38
N VAL A 48 -10.08 13.46 6.15
CA VAL A 48 -11.39 14.00 5.72
C VAL A 48 -12.52 13.37 6.52
N LEU A 49 -12.52 12.06 6.72
CA LEU A 49 -13.50 11.36 7.55
C LEU A 49 -13.53 11.93 8.97
N ARG A 50 -12.37 12.19 9.58
CA ARG A 50 -12.30 12.80 10.91
C ARG A 50 -12.93 14.19 10.94
N LEU A 51 -12.68 15.03 9.93
CA LEU A 51 -13.30 16.36 9.83
C LEU A 51 -14.83 16.25 9.73
N THR A 52 -15.33 15.36 8.85
CA THR A 52 -16.78 15.16 8.69
C THR A 52 -17.45 14.65 9.96
N ARG A 53 -16.85 13.66 10.64
CA ARG A 53 -17.35 13.13 11.92
C ARG A 53 -17.37 14.17 13.03
N ASN A 54 -16.33 15.02 13.13
CA ASN A 54 -16.30 16.10 14.12
C ASN A 54 -17.46 17.10 13.91
N ILE A 55 -17.76 17.45 12.67
CA ILE A 55 -18.88 18.34 12.34
C ILE A 55 -20.23 17.68 12.63
N LEU A 56 -20.38 16.38 12.33
CA LEU A 56 -21.62 15.64 12.62
C LEU A 56 -21.84 15.45 14.13
N ALA A 57 -20.78 15.24 14.90
CA ALA A 57 -20.85 15.09 16.36
C ALA A 57 -21.07 16.42 17.09
N HIS A 58 -20.41 17.48 16.63
CA HIS A 58 -20.45 18.80 17.25
C HIS A 58 -20.88 19.86 16.22
N PRO A 59 -22.15 19.83 15.79
CA PRO A 59 -22.61 20.72 14.73
C PRO A 59 -22.48 22.18 15.14
N GLU A 60 -22.73 22.58 16.38
CA GLU A 60 -22.75 23.99 16.79
C GLU A 60 -21.34 24.62 16.94
N GLU A 61 -20.29 23.80 16.99
CA GLU A 61 -18.93 24.30 17.21
C GLU A 61 -18.27 24.78 15.91
N GLU A 62 -18.12 26.10 15.77
CA GLU A 62 -17.53 26.73 14.58
C GLU A 62 -16.09 26.28 14.30
N LYS A 63 -15.33 25.91 15.34
CA LYS A 63 -13.93 25.46 15.19
C LYS A 63 -13.78 24.22 14.31
N TYR A 64 -14.79 23.34 14.28
CA TYR A 64 -14.77 22.14 13.43
C TYR A 64 -15.27 22.41 12.02
N ARG A 65 -16.00 23.51 11.83
CA ARG A 65 -16.55 23.91 10.52
C ARG A 65 -15.54 24.65 9.65
N ARG A 66 -14.39 25.07 10.18
CA ARG A 66 -13.37 25.79 9.41
C ARG A 66 -11.96 25.30 9.69
N PHE A 67 -11.11 25.32 8.66
CA PHE A 67 -9.68 25.06 8.82
C PHE A 67 -8.85 25.89 7.85
N LYS A 68 -7.61 26.20 8.24
CA LYS A 68 -6.65 26.94 7.41
C LYS A 68 -6.04 26.03 6.35
N ILE A 69 -5.97 26.50 5.10
CA ILE A 69 -5.29 25.76 4.02
C ILE A 69 -3.78 25.64 4.29
N ASN A 70 -3.19 26.67 4.89
CA ASN A 70 -1.74 26.73 5.15
C ASN A 70 -1.26 25.87 6.33
N ASN A 71 -2.16 25.17 7.04
CA ASN A 71 -1.72 24.25 8.10
C ASN A 71 -1.01 23.06 7.46
N ASP A 72 0.23 22.77 7.85
CA ASP A 72 1.07 21.70 7.27
C ASP A 72 0.38 20.33 7.23
N HIS A 73 -0.38 19.99 8.28
CA HIS A 73 -1.14 18.74 8.32
C HIS A 73 -2.28 18.74 7.30
N ILE A 74 -3.00 19.85 7.17
CA ILE A 74 -4.07 19.98 6.16
C ILE A 74 -3.48 19.99 4.76
N LYS A 75 -2.38 20.71 4.56
CA LYS A 75 -1.71 20.84 3.28
C LYS A 75 -1.27 19.48 2.75
N SER A 76 -0.52 18.73 3.56
CA SER A 76 -0.01 17.41 3.19
C SER A 76 -1.10 16.33 3.02
N LYS A 77 -2.20 16.39 3.78
CA LYS A 77 -3.24 15.35 3.75
C LYS A 77 -4.45 15.67 2.87
N ILE A 78 -4.73 16.95 2.59
CA ILE A 78 -5.95 17.37 1.87
C ILE A 78 -5.64 18.18 0.61
N VAL A 79 -4.66 19.09 0.66
CA VAL A 79 -4.39 20.03 -0.43
C VAL A 79 -3.49 19.40 -1.50
N GLU A 80 -2.39 18.77 -1.09
CA GLU A 80 -1.40 18.15 -1.97
C GLU A 80 -1.90 16.85 -2.63
N PRO A 81 -2.62 15.95 -1.92
CA PRO A 81 -3.11 14.71 -2.51
C PRO A 81 -4.18 14.96 -3.57
N LYS A 82 -4.01 14.34 -4.74
CA LYS A 82 -4.91 14.54 -5.89
C LYS A 82 -6.34 14.14 -5.52
N GLY A 83 -7.31 14.94 -5.97
CA GLY A 83 -8.75 14.65 -5.80
C GLY A 83 -9.32 14.97 -4.41
N THR A 84 -8.50 15.02 -3.35
CA THR A 84 -8.98 15.15 -1.96
C THR A 84 -9.66 16.49 -1.69
N MET A 85 -9.10 17.60 -2.18
CA MET A 85 -9.75 18.91 -2.05
C MET A 85 -11.13 18.96 -2.75
N LYS A 86 -11.28 18.30 -3.90
CA LYS A 86 -12.56 18.25 -4.62
C LYS A 86 -13.60 17.46 -3.83
N LEU A 87 -13.20 16.34 -3.24
CA LEU A 87 -14.07 15.57 -2.34
C LEU A 87 -14.56 16.43 -1.15
N VAL A 88 -13.67 17.22 -0.55
CA VAL A 88 -14.03 18.15 0.53
C VAL A 88 -15.03 19.21 0.05
N MET A 89 -14.89 19.72 -1.17
CA MET A 89 -15.89 20.64 -1.74
C MET A 89 -17.25 19.96 -1.95
N ASP A 90 -17.29 18.72 -2.46
CA ASP A 90 -18.53 17.97 -2.66
C ASP A 90 -19.25 17.65 -1.33
N LEU A 91 -18.50 17.57 -0.24
CA LEU A 91 -19.05 17.43 1.11
C LEU A 91 -19.69 18.73 1.64
N GLY A 92 -19.60 19.85 0.91
CA GLY A 92 -20.23 21.13 1.25
C GLY A 92 -19.29 22.16 1.87
N PHE A 93 -17.98 22.00 1.71
CA PHE A 93 -17.00 22.99 2.11
C PHE A 93 -16.67 23.97 0.97
N HIS A 94 -16.36 25.21 1.32
CA HIS A 94 -16.01 26.25 0.36
C HIS A 94 -14.78 27.02 0.83
N ILE A 95 -13.96 27.46 -0.13
CA ILE A 95 -12.80 28.30 0.16
C ILE A 95 -13.28 29.74 0.36
N LYS A 96 -12.85 30.36 1.46
CA LYS A 96 -13.06 31.77 1.78
C LYS A 96 -11.73 32.42 2.12
N ALA A 97 -11.51 33.63 1.61
CA ALA A 97 -10.38 34.46 2.01
C ALA A 97 -10.80 35.34 3.19
N GLU A 98 -10.11 35.22 4.32
CA GLU A 98 -10.31 36.04 5.51
C GLU A 98 -8.93 36.53 5.98
N ASN A 99 -8.76 37.85 6.16
CA ASN A 99 -7.52 38.45 6.67
C ASN A 99 -6.25 38.03 5.91
N PHE A 100 -6.31 38.00 4.57
CA PHE A 100 -5.22 37.56 3.68
C PHE A 100 -4.81 36.09 3.81
N GLU A 101 -5.55 35.28 4.57
CA GLU A 101 -5.39 33.83 4.65
C GLU A 101 -6.58 33.12 4.00
N SER A 102 -6.32 31.96 3.38
CA SER A 102 -7.37 31.13 2.80
C SER A 102 -7.84 30.07 3.79
N TYR A 103 -9.13 30.10 4.10
CA TYR A 103 -9.83 29.14 4.96
C TYR A 103 -10.76 28.27 4.12
N VAL A 104 -10.90 27.01 4.51
CA VAL A 104 -11.96 26.13 4.03
C VAL A 104 -13.04 26.10 5.09
N VAL A 105 -14.26 26.50 4.72
CA VAL A 105 -15.40 26.65 5.64
C VAL A 105 -16.57 25.80 5.15
N PHE A 106 -17.13 25.00 6.05
CA PHE A 106 -18.35 24.25 5.80
C PHE A 106 -19.55 25.21 5.83
N THR A 107 -20.23 25.34 4.68
CA THR A 107 -21.46 26.12 4.55
C THR A 107 -22.63 25.29 4.04
N GLY A 108 -22.52 23.95 4.13
CA GLY A 108 -23.57 23.03 3.71
C GLY A 108 -24.88 23.32 4.42
N LYS A 109 -25.94 23.58 3.64
CA LYS A 109 -27.29 23.80 4.17
C LYS A 109 -27.92 22.49 4.69
N ARG A 110 -27.51 21.36 4.12
CA ARG A 110 -27.93 20.01 4.48
C ARG A 110 -26.71 19.19 4.90
N TYR A 111 -26.92 18.29 5.87
CA TYR A 111 -25.89 17.37 6.37
C TYR A 111 -25.94 16.00 5.66
N SER A 112 -26.79 15.86 4.64
CA SER A 112 -26.95 14.64 3.84
C SER A 112 -25.63 14.21 3.21
N GLU A 113 -24.93 15.16 2.60
CA GLU A 113 -23.67 14.97 1.89
C GLU A 113 -22.57 14.53 2.84
N LEU A 114 -22.49 15.14 4.02
CA LEU A 114 -21.59 14.71 5.08
C LEU A 114 -21.92 13.29 5.55
N ARG A 115 -23.18 12.99 5.87
CA ARG A 115 -23.58 11.68 6.38
C ARG A 115 -23.32 10.56 5.38
N VAL A 116 -23.74 10.76 4.13
CA VAL A 116 -23.56 9.79 3.05
C VAL A 116 -22.08 9.65 2.71
N GLY A 117 -21.37 10.78 2.56
CA GLY A 117 -19.94 10.80 2.28
C GLY A 117 -19.12 10.10 3.37
N SER A 118 -19.40 10.35 4.66
CA SER A 118 -18.75 9.65 5.77
C SER A 118 -18.98 8.14 5.70
N SER A 119 -20.22 7.70 5.45
CA SER A 119 -20.54 6.26 5.33
C SER A 119 -19.79 5.59 4.17
N ILE A 120 -19.70 6.25 3.01
CA ILE A 120 -18.97 5.72 1.85
C ILE A 120 -17.45 5.73 2.09
N MET A 121 -16.91 6.78 2.70
CA MET A 121 -15.49 6.84 3.05
C MET A 121 -15.09 5.75 4.04
N GLU A 122 -15.95 5.42 5.01
CA GLU A 122 -15.74 4.32 5.95
C GLU A 122 -15.67 2.96 5.24
N GLU A 123 -16.66 2.65 4.41
CA GLU A 123 -16.72 1.41 3.62
C GLU A 123 -15.46 1.24 2.76
N ILE A 124 -15.04 2.30 2.07
CA ILE A 124 -13.84 2.28 1.21
C ILE A 124 -12.58 2.13 2.06
N LEU A 125 -12.47 2.84 3.19
CA LEU A 125 -11.30 2.74 4.07
C LEU A 125 -11.14 1.33 4.63
N GLU A 126 -12.23 0.70 5.07
CA GLU A 126 -12.20 -0.69 5.55
C GLU A 126 -11.71 -1.65 4.45
N ARG A 127 -12.20 -1.47 3.22
CA ARG A 127 -11.76 -2.25 2.05
C ARG A 127 -10.27 -2.07 1.76
N GLU A 128 -9.79 -0.82 1.72
CA GLU A 128 -8.39 -0.53 1.35
C GLU A 128 -7.40 -0.89 2.47
N ILE A 129 -7.76 -0.73 3.75
CA ILE A 129 -6.94 -1.16 4.88
C ILE A 129 -6.74 -2.68 4.83
N LYS A 130 -7.83 -3.44 4.67
CA LYS A 130 -7.76 -4.90 4.57
C LYS A 130 -6.85 -5.36 3.43
N LYS A 131 -7.00 -4.72 2.26
CA LYS A 131 -6.14 -5.00 1.10
C LYS A 131 -4.67 -4.70 1.40
N GLN A 132 -4.38 -3.58 2.07
CA GLN A 132 -3.01 -3.22 2.44
C GLN A 132 -2.41 -4.23 3.44
N GLU A 133 -3.17 -4.67 4.44
CA GLU A 133 -2.73 -5.66 5.42
C GLU A 133 -2.42 -7.02 4.78
N GLU A 134 -3.23 -7.46 3.82
CA GLU A 134 -3.01 -8.68 3.05
C GLU A 134 -1.74 -8.59 2.19
N GLU A 135 -1.53 -7.46 1.51
CA GLU A 135 -0.33 -7.21 0.72
C GLU A 135 0.94 -7.16 1.60
N GLU A 136 0.87 -6.52 2.76
CA GLU A 136 1.99 -6.44 3.71
C GLU A 136 2.33 -7.82 4.27
N SER A 137 1.32 -8.59 4.69
CA SER A 137 1.48 -9.97 5.16
C SER A 137 2.10 -10.87 4.09
N ARG A 138 1.70 -10.69 2.83
CA ARG A 138 2.29 -11.44 1.71
C ARG A 138 3.76 -11.08 1.51
N ARG A 139 4.10 -9.79 1.50
CA ARG A 139 5.50 -9.33 1.36
C ARG A 139 6.38 -9.82 2.51
N GLU A 140 5.85 -9.90 3.73
CA GLU A 140 6.60 -10.44 4.88
C GLU A 140 6.90 -11.92 4.72
N ARG A 141 5.92 -12.73 4.28
CA ARG A 141 6.13 -14.15 4.00
C ARG A 141 7.19 -14.36 2.92
N GLU A 142 7.10 -13.62 1.81
CA GLU A 142 8.09 -13.67 0.74
C GLU A 142 9.50 -13.31 1.23
N LYS A 143 9.65 -12.31 2.12
CA LYS A 143 10.94 -11.97 2.73
C LYS A 143 11.48 -13.08 3.62
N VAL A 144 10.64 -13.66 4.47
CA VAL A 144 11.03 -14.77 5.37
C VAL A 144 11.47 -15.99 4.56
N GLU A 145 10.76 -16.32 3.47
CA GLU A 145 11.13 -17.41 2.57
C GLU A 145 12.46 -17.15 1.87
N LEU A 146 12.70 -15.93 1.39
CA LEU A 146 13.97 -15.53 0.80
C LEU A 146 15.14 -15.60 1.80
N GLU A 147 14.92 -15.20 3.04
CA GLU A 147 15.92 -15.29 4.11
C GLU A 147 16.21 -16.74 4.47
N ALA A 148 15.19 -17.58 4.62
CA ALA A 148 15.35 -19.01 4.86
C ALA A 148 16.07 -19.71 3.69
N TYR A 149 15.80 -19.30 2.45
CA TYR A 149 16.51 -19.82 1.29
C TYR A 149 18.00 -19.43 1.30
N LYS A 150 18.31 -18.17 1.61
CA LYS A 150 19.70 -17.68 1.75
C LYS A 150 20.45 -18.42 2.86
N GLN A 151 19.80 -18.66 4.00
CA GLN A 151 20.37 -19.42 5.11
C GLN A 151 20.68 -20.86 4.70
N LYS A 152 19.73 -21.56 4.06
CA LYS A 152 19.96 -22.92 3.56
C LYS A 152 21.13 -23.01 2.59
N LEU A 153 21.27 -22.05 1.67
CA LEU A 153 22.42 -21.98 0.76
C LEU A 153 23.74 -21.76 1.52
N HIS A 154 23.72 -20.88 2.52
CA HIS A 154 24.89 -20.64 3.37
C HIS A 154 25.31 -21.91 4.12
N ASP A 155 24.34 -22.62 4.71
CA ASP A 155 24.59 -23.86 5.45
C ASP A 155 25.14 -24.95 4.54
N GLN A 156 24.59 -25.11 3.33
CA GLN A 156 25.12 -26.04 2.32
C GLN A 156 26.57 -25.74 1.96
N PHE A 157 26.92 -24.46 1.83
CA PHE A 157 28.29 -24.06 1.53
C PHE A 157 29.26 -24.36 2.71
N LEU A 158 28.81 -24.14 3.94
CA LEU A 158 29.60 -24.47 5.13
C LEU A 158 29.79 -25.98 5.29
N ASP A 159 28.74 -26.77 5.05
CA ASP A 159 28.79 -28.23 5.11
C ASP A 159 29.72 -28.79 4.03
N ASP A 160 29.65 -28.29 2.79
CA ASP A 160 30.58 -28.68 1.73
C ASP A 160 32.04 -28.38 2.12
N ARG A 161 32.31 -27.18 2.65
CA ARG A 161 33.65 -26.81 3.13
C ARG A 161 34.13 -27.71 4.27
N GLN A 162 33.25 -28.06 5.21
CA GLN A 162 33.57 -28.98 6.30
C GLN A 162 33.87 -30.38 5.74
N SER A 163 33.05 -30.87 4.80
CA SER A 163 33.24 -32.18 4.16
C SER A 163 34.59 -32.30 3.45
N VAL A 164 35.00 -31.25 2.72
CA VAL A 164 36.30 -31.18 2.04
C VAL A 164 37.44 -31.20 3.06
N SER A 165 37.33 -30.43 4.15
CA SER A 165 38.36 -30.40 5.18
C SER A 165 38.49 -31.74 5.93
N ALA A 166 37.38 -32.40 6.24
CA ALA A 166 37.36 -33.72 6.84
C ALA A 166 37.91 -34.81 5.90
N ARG A 167 37.65 -34.71 4.59
CA ARG A 167 38.27 -35.59 3.58
C ARG A 167 39.79 -35.41 3.55
N LEU A 168 40.26 -34.16 3.49
CA LEU A 168 41.69 -33.84 3.48
C LEU A 168 42.41 -34.34 4.74
N GLN A 169 41.78 -34.24 5.91
CA GLN A 169 42.33 -34.79 7.15
C GLN A 169 42.44 -36.32 7.11
N ARG A 170 41.41 -37.02 6.60
CA ARG A 170 41.46 -38.48 6.44
C ARG A 170 42.59 -38.91 5.50
N GLU A 171 42.72 -38.25 4.35
CA GLU A 171 43.78 -38.53 3.37
C GLU A 171 45.18 -38.32 3.94
N ARG A 172 45.38 -37.33 4.83
CA ARG A 172 46.67 -37.09 5.50
C ARG A 172 47.08 -38.21 6.47
N HIS A 173 46.11 -38.87 7.11
CA HIS A 173 46.36 -39.93 8.09
C HIS A 173 46.41 -41.34 7.48
N LEU A 174 46.00 -41.48 6.21
CA LEU A 174 46.12 -42.74 5.48
C LEU A 174 47.55 -42.91 4.93
N PRO A 175 48.15 -44.10 5.02
CA PRO A 175 49.40 -44.39 4.33
C PRO A 175 49.20 -44.18 2.82
N PRO A 176 50.22 -43.71 2.07
CA PRO A 176 50.08 -43.59 0.63
C PRO A 176 49.74 -44.96 0.04
N GLU A 177 48.57 -45.06 -0.61
CA GLU A 177 48.21 -46.26 -1.36
C GLU A 177 49.33 -46.53 -2.38
N LYS A 178 49.91 -47.74 -2.35
CA LYS A 178 50.83 -48.19 -3.40
C LYS A 178 50.05 -48.09 -4.71
N GLY A 179 50.45 -47.12 -5.54
CA GLY A 179 49.74 -46.77 -6.76
C GLY A 179 49.40 -48.00 -7.59
N ILE A 180 48.20 -47.99 -8.19
CA ILE A 180 47.76 -48.99 -9.15
C ILE A 180 48.92 -49.17 -10.16
N PRO A 181 49.48 -50.37 -10.32
CA PRO A 181 50.60 -50.57 -11.22
C PRO A 181 50.18 -50.11 -12.62
N ALA A 182 51.00 -49.24 -13.23
CA ALA A 182 50.78 -48.77 -14.58
C ALA A 182 50.57 -49.99 -15.50
N ARG A 183 49.40 -50.06 -16.17
CA ARG A 183 49.16 -51.06 -17.21
C ARG A 183 50.24 -50.87 -18.28
N LYS A 184 51.10 -51.88 -18.45
CA LYS A 184 52.27 -51.83 -19.36
C LYS A 184 51.90 -51.67 -20.84
N ASP A 185 50.65 -51.93 -21.23
CA ASP A 185 50.25 -52.10 -22.63
C ASP A 185 49.01 -51.29 -23.03
N GLY A 186 48.98 -49.98 -22.73
CA GLY A 186 47.97 -49.05 -23.24
C GLY A 186 48.44 -48.34 -24.53
N PRO A 187 47.59 -48.20 -25.57
CA PRO A 187 47.97 -47.51 -26.80
C PRO A 187 48.29 -46.03 -26.52
N LYS A 188 49.48 -45.57 -26.98
CA LYS A 188 50.07 -44.26 -26.66
C LYS A 188 49.42 -43.06 -27.35
N ILE A 189 48.42 -43.28 -28.21
CA ILE A 189 47.80 -42.21 -29.00
C ILE A 189 46.29 -42.47 -29.04
N ALA A 190 45.56 -41.92 -28.08
CA ALA A 190 44.14 -41.67 -28.29
C ALA A 190 44.05 -40.33 -29.03
N ASN A 191 43.74 -40.38 -30.33
CA ASN A 191 43.31 -39.22 -31.08
C ASN A 191 41.96 -38.78 -30.50
N ILE A 192 41.99 -37.91 -29.48
CA ILE A 192 40.80 -37.20 -29.02
C ILE A 192 40.49 -36.19 -30.12
N ALA A 193 39.59 -36.59 -31.04
CA ALA A 193 39.04 -35.68 -32.02
C ALA A 193 38.27 -34.60 -31.28
N THR A 194 38.85 -33.40 -31.20
CA THR A 194 38.18 -32.22 -30.67
C THR A 194 37.02 -31.88 -31.61
N ILE A 195 35.79 -32.16 -31.18
CA ILE A 195 34.57 -31.80 -31.91
C ILE A 195 34.31 -30.30 -31.68
N TYR A 196 35.10 -29.44 -32.30
CA TYR A 196 34.70 -28.04 -32.50
C TYR A 196 34.86 -27.73 -33.99
N GLY A 197 33.77 -27.96 -34.71
CA GLY A 197 33.52 -27.39 -36.01
C GLY A 197 33.47 -25.87 -35.88
N CYS A 198 34.48 -25.22 -36.44
CA CYS A 198 34.40 -23.84 -36.87
C CYS A 198 33.64 -23.84 -38.20
N SER A 199 32.51 -23.15 -38.28
CA SER A 199 31.92 -22.70 -39.55
C SER A 199 31.84 -21.16 -39.51
N PRO A 200 32.74 -20.44 -40.20
CA PRO A 200 32.51 -19.07 -40.58
C PRO A 200 31.77 -19.00 -41.93
N THR A 201 31.01 -17.92 -42.08
CA THR A 201 30.22 -17.41 -43.23
C THR A 201 28.90 -18.09 -43.53
#